data_AF-A0A3M1X5H9-F1
#
_entry.id   AF-A0A3M1X5H9-F1
#
_cell.length_a   1.000
_cell.length_b   1.000
_cell.length_c   1.000
_cell.angle_alpha   90.00
_cell.angle_beta   90.00
_cell.angle_gamma   90.00
#
_symmetry.space_group_name_H-M   'P 1'
#
loop_
_entity.id
_entity.type
_entity.pdbx_description
1 polymer ?
#
loop_
_entity_poly.entity_id
_entity_poly.type
_entity_poly.pdbx_seq_one_letter_code
_entity_poly.pdbx_strand_id
1 'polypeptide(L)'
;MSFRTLRAKETGSRAQYSVEGIMTDGNGAMVPFYMMILPFHASFQTMATTEGEKLIRFVEEVFGPPSRGPETVKGGACGGEVGEIAEELDIHTAMTSVVWEGDGYDRKRFLEKAREVFRPES
;
A
#
# COMPACT_ATOMS: atom_id res chain seq x y z
N MET A 1 -1.48 13.01 -9.88
CA MET A 1 -2.90 12.70 -9.56
C MET A 1 -3.04 12.69 -8.04
N SER A 2 -4.09 13.23 -7.43
CA SER A 2 -4.16 13.31 -5.95
C SER A 2 -4.99 12.18 -5.35
N PHE A 3 -4.39 11.43 -4.43
CA PHE A 3 -5.08 10.53 -3.51
C PHE A 3 -5.02 11.11 -2.09
N ARG A 4 -6.05 10.86 -1.29
CA ARG A 4 -6.08 11.20 0.13
C ARG A 4 -6.51 10.00 0.96
N THR A 5 -5.97 9.88 2.16
CA THR A 5 -6.28 8.76 3.05
C THR A 5 -7.58 9.04 3.80
N LEU A 6 -8.59 8.19 3.60
CA LEU A 6 -9.87 8.26 4.31
C LEU A 6 -9.79 7.57 5.67
N ARG A 7 -9.18 6.39 5.69
CA ARG A 7 -9.03 5.54 6.87
C ARG A 7 -7.74 4.76 6.73
N ALA A 8 -7.03 4.60 7.83
CA ALA A 8 -5.86 3.77 7.91
C ALA A 8 -5.73 3.17 9.32
N LYS A 9 -5.19 1.97 9.39
CA LYS A 9 -4.83 1.28 10.62
C LYS A 9 -3.36 0.91 10.53
N GLU A 10 -2.57 1.49 11.43
CA GLU A 10 -1.15 1.19 11.56
C GLU A 10 -0.96 0.01 12.51
N THR A 11 -0.11 -0.93 12.13
CA THR A 11 0.33 -2.05 12.96
C THR A 11 1.84 -2.17 12.85
N GLY A 12 2.54 -2.49 13.94
CA GLY A 12 3.98 -2.67 13.80
C GLY A 12 4.78 -2.80 15.10
N SER A 13 6.00 -3.27 14.92
CA SER A 13 7.07 -3.38 15.90
C SER A 13 8.35 -2.71 15.36
N ARG A 14 9.46 -2.83 16.09
CA ARG A 14 10.78 -2.42 15.58
C ARG A 14 11.23 -3.21 14.36
N ALA A 15 10.73 -4.42 14.14
CA ALA A 15 11.11 -5.28 13.02
C ALA A 15 10.24 -5.06 11.78
N GLN A 16 8.97 -4.70 11.94
CA GLN A 16 8.01 -4.58 10.85
C GLN A 16 7.07 -3.42 11.13
N TYR A 17 6.82 -2.61 10.12
CA TYR A 17 5.73 -1.65 10.10
C TYR A 17 4.77 -2.02 8.98
N SER A 18 3.48 -1.94 9.24
CA SER A 18 2.44 -2.10 8.23
C SER A 18 1.33 -1.09 8.43
N VAL A 19 0.69 -0.72 7.33
CA VAL A 19 -0.51 0.10 7.34
C VAL A 19 -1.47 -0.44 6.30
N GLU A 20 -2.70 -0.67 6.71
CA GLU A 20 -3.82 -0.98 5.81
C GLU A 20 -4.83 0.16 5.85
N GLY A 21 -5.53 0.40 4.75
CA GLY A 21 -6.46 1.52 4.70
C GLY A 21 -7.28 1.62 3.43
N ILE A 22 -7.98 2.74 3.33
CA ILE A 22 -8.73 3.16 2.16
C ILE A 22 -8.24 4.56 1.79
N MET A 23 -7.75 4.71 0.56
CA MET A 23 -7.54 6.03 -0.04
C MET A 23 -8.71 6.35 -0.96
N THR A 24 -8.95 7.64 -1.20
CA THR A 24 -9.88 8.09 -2.22
C THR A 24 -9.20 8.98 -3.24
N ASP A 25 -9.59 8.84 -4.51
CA ASP A 25 -9.15 9.73 -5.58
C ASP A 25 -9.99 11.02 -5.61
N GLY A 26 -9.64 11.95 -6.50
CA GLY A 26 -10.38 13.20 -6.69
C GLY A 26 -11.81 13.03 -7.20
N ASN A 27 -12.20 11.83 -7.64
CA ASN A 27 -13.56 11.51 -8.11
C ASN A 27 -14.39 10.80 -7.03
N GLY A 28 -13.82 10.55 -5.84
CA GLY A 28 -14.49 9.84 -4.75
C GLY A 28 -14.41 8.32 -4.85
N ALA A 29 -13.65 7.75 -5.79
CA ALA A 29 -13.44 6.31 -5.85
C ALA A 29 -12.64 5.87 -4.61
N MET A 30 -13.12 4.84 -3.91
CA MET A 30 -12.47 4.30 -2.71
C MET A 30 -11.61 3.11 -3.09
N VAL A 31 -10.33 3.18 -2.75
CA VAL A 31 -9.33 2.20 -3.15
C VAL A 31 -8.63 1.66 -1.90
N PRO A 32 -8.82 0.39 -1.56
CA PRO A 32 -8.18 -0.23 -0.43
C PRO A 32 -6.70 -0.48 -0.73
N PHE A 33 -5.86 -0.37 0.29
CA PHE A 33 -4.43 -0.55 0.17
C PHE A 33 -3.82 -1.22 1.39
N TYR A 34 -2.64 -1.77 1.18
CA TYR A 34 -1.77 -2.30 2.22
C TYR A 34 -0.31 -1.96 1.91
N MET A 35 0.41 -1.45 2.91
CA MET A 35 1.84 -1.19 2.83
C MET A 35 2.54 -1.95 3.95
N MET A 36 3.64 -2.62 3.63
CA MET A 36 4.53 -3.29 4.59
C MET A 36 5.95 -2.78 4.43
N ILE A 37 6.62 -2.47 5.52
CA ILE A 37 7.98 -1.95 5.59
C ILE A 37 8.78 -2.80 6.58
N LEU A 38 9.75 -3.54 6.05
CA LEU A 38 10.68 -4.44 6.73
C LEU A 38 12.10 -3.84 6.75
N PRO A 39 13.10 -4.46 7.41
CA PRO A 39 14.43 -3.87 7.51
C PRO A 39 15.14 -3.67 6.15
N PHE A 40 14.85 -4.52 5.16
CA PHE A 40 15.54 -4.54 3.86
C PHE A 40 14.58 -4.55 2.65
N HIS A 41 13.29 -4.32 2.89
CA HIS A 41 12.24 -4.49 1.89
C HIS A 41 11.02 -3.66 2.25
N ALA A 42 10.34 -3.10 1.26
CA ALA A 42 8.97 -2.59 1.39
C ALA A 42 8.10 -3.05 0.24
N SER A 43 6.83 -3.31 0.52
CA SER A 43 5.83 -3.69 -0.49
C SER A 43 4.55 -2.90 -0.32
N PHE A 44 3.98 -2.47 -1.44
CA PHE A 44 2.67 -1.85 -1.50
C PHE A 44 1.72 -2.70 -2.33
N GLN A 45 0.49 -2.87 -1.85
CA GLN A 45 -0.55 -3.68 -2.48
C GLN A 45 -1.86 -2.92 -2.54
N THR A 46 -2.60 -3.10 -3.63
CA THR A 46 -3.96 -2.58 -3.81
C THR A 46 -4.73 -3.47 -4.80
N MET A 47 -5.99 -3.13 -5.07
CA MET A 47 -6.84 -3.85 -6.02
C MET A 47 -6.25 -3.86 -7.43
N ALA A 48 -6.37 -4.97 -8.16
CA ALA A 48 -6.06 -5.03 -9.59
C ALA A 48 -7.21 -4.43 -10.43
N THR A 49 -7.48 -3.14 -10.23
CA THR A 49 -8.46 -2.34 -10.97
C THR A 49 -7.79 -1.11 -11.58
N THR A 50 -8.48 -0.40 -12.46
CA THR A 50 -8.00 0.87 -13.04
C THR A 50 -7.66 1.90 -11.94
N GLU A 51 -8.43 1.93 -10.87
CA GLU A 51 -8.22 2.82 -9.72
C GLU A 51 -7.02 2.38 -8.88
N GLY A 52 -6.80 1.08 -8.73
CA GLY A 52 -5.61 0.53 -8.09
C GLY A 52 -4.33 0.81 -8.88
N GLU A 53 -4.35 0.69 -10.20
CA GLU A 53 -3.22 1.06 -11.06
C GLU A 53 -2.87 2.56 -10.95
N LYS A 54 -3.88 3.42 -10.86
CA LYS A 54 -3.68 4.85 -10.59
C LYS A 54 -3.06 5.07 -9.21
N LEU A 55 -3.49 4.32 -8.20
CA LEU A 55 -2.93 4.39 -6.85
C LEU A 55 -1.47 3.93 -6.82
N ILE A 56 -1.13 2.87 -7.56
CA ILE A 56 0.27 2.42 -7.73
C ILE A 56 1.13 3.56 -8.28
N ARG A 57 0.70 4.23 -9.36
CA ARG A 57 1.45 5.36 -9.94
C ARG A 57 1.63 6.50 -8.94
N PHE A 58 0.62 6.82 -8.15
CA PHE A 58 0.73 7.82 -7.08
C PHE A 58 1.78 7.41 -6.03
N VAL A 59 1.78 6.14 -5.60
CA VAL A 59 2.78 5.65 -4.64
C VAL A 59 4.18 5.66 -5.26
N GLU A 60 4.35 5.34 -6.54
CA GLU A 60 5.63 5.47 -7.22
C GLU A 60 6.12 6.94 -7.31
N GLU A 61 5.22 7.90 -7.54
CA GLU A 61 5.54 9.33 -7.47
C GLU A 61 6.05 9.73 -6.08
N VAL A 62 5.44 9.17 -5.02
CA VAL A 62 5.80 9.46 -3.62
C VAL A 62 7.12 8.79 -3.22
N PHE A 63 7.25 7.48 -3.44
CA PHE A 63 8.34 6.67 -2.91
C PHE A 63 9.53 6.54 -3.86
N GLY A 64 9.33 6.85 -5.14
CA GLY A 64 10.28 6.58 -6.23
C GLY A 64 9.97 5.27 -6.94
N PRO A 65 10.65 4.98 -8.06
CA PRO A 65 10.40 3.78 -8.85
C PRO A 65 10.66 2.51 -8.02
N PRO A 66 9.81 1.49 -8.12
CA PRO A 66 10.01 0.23 -7.42
C PRO A 66 11.12 -0.58 -8.08
N SER A 67 11.82 -1.40 -7.31
CA SER A 67 12.83 -2.33 -7.83
C SER A 67 12.19 -3.51 -8.55
N ARG A 68 10.92 -3.83 -8.22
CA ARG A 68 10.09 -4.78 -8.97
C ARG A 68 8.73 -4.13 -9.26
N GLY A 69 8.38 -4.13 -10.55
CA GLY A 69 7.18 -3.48 -11.06
C GLY A 69 5.88 -4.16 -10.63
N PRO A 70 4.73 -3.63 -11.10
CA PRO A 70 3.42 -4.12 -10.69
C PRO A 70 3.21 -5.58 -11.10
N GLU A 71 3.03 -6.46 -10.11
CA GLU A 71 2.69 -7.86 -10.32
C GLU A 71 1.29 -8.14 -9.78
N THR A 72 0.44 -8.76 -10.60
CA THR A 72 -0.87 -9.23 -10.14
C THR A 72 -0.68 -10.50 -9.31
N VAL A 73 -0.95 -10.38 -8.01
CA VAL A 73 -0.94 -11.49 -7.06
C VAL A 73 -2.37 -11.93 -6.76
N LYS A 74 -2.59 -13.23 -6.60
CA LYS A 74 -3.90 -13.71 -6.12
C LYS A 74 -4.10 -13.19 -4.69
N GLY A 75 -5.19 -12.47 -4.45
CA GLY A 75 -5.60 -12.09 -3.10
C GLY A 75 -5.66 -13.35 -2.22
N GLY A 76 -4.85 -13.37 -1.15
CA GLY A 76 -4.72 -14.53 -0.24
C GLY A 76 -3.47 -15.40 -0.41
N ALA A 77 -2.57 -15.14 -1.37
CA ALA A 77 -1.48 -16.08 -1.68
C ALA A 77 -0.21 -15.98 -0.80
N CYS A 78 -0.12 -15.03 0.15
CA CYS A 78 1.01 -14.96 1.09
C CYS A 78 0.62 -15.25 2.54
N GLY A 79 -0.33 -16.16 2.81
CA GLY A 79 -0.54 -16.76 4.15
C GLY A 79 -0.81 -15.80 5.33
N GLY A 80 -0.95 -14.50 5.05
CA GLY A 80 -1.38 -13.49 5.98
C GLY A 80 -2.89 -13.44 5.97
N GLU A 81 -3.46 -13.34 7.16
CA GLU A 81 -4.88 -13.07 7.37
C GLU A 81 -5.32 -11.93 6.44
N VAL A 82 -6.49 -12.06 5.83
CA VAL A 82 -7.12 -10.95 5.12
C VAL A 82 -7.19 -9.80 6.13
N GLY A 83 -6.55 -8.68 5.81
CA GLY A 83 -6.57 -7.52 6.71
C GLY A 83 -8.02 -7.13 7.00
N GLU A 84 -8.31 -6.69 8.23
CA GLU A 84 -9.69 -6.44 8.69
C GLU A 84 -10.46 -5.53 7.73
N ILE A 85 -9.78 -4.57 7.09
CA ILE A 85 -10.37 -3.66 6.11
C ILE A 85 -10.73 -4.39 4.80
N ALA A 86 -9.92 -5.35 4.36
CA ALA A 86 -10.21 -6.13 3.18
C ALA A 86 -11.33 -7.15 3.40
N GLU A 87 -11.47 -7.67 4.61
CA GLU A 87 -12.60 -8.53 5.01
C GLU A 87 -13.90 -7.72 5.09
N GLU A 88 -13.87 -6.54 5.70
CA GLU A 88 -15.01 -5.60 5.73
C GLU A 88 -15.52 -5.21 4.32
N LEU A 89 -14.62 -5.20 3.33
CA LEU A 89 -14.92 -4.77 1.97
C LEU A 89 -15.20 -5.93 0.98
N ASP A 90 -15.30 -7.18 1.46
CA ASP A 90 -15.56 -8.38 0.64
C ASP A 90 -14.56 -8.55 -0.53
N ILE A 91 -13.28 -8.23 -0.29
CA ILE A 91 -12.26 -8.22 -1.34
C ILE A 91 -11.73 -9.63 -1.59
N HIS A 92 -12.36 -10.33 -2.52
CA HIS A 92 -11.88 -11.62 -3.06
C HIS A 92 -11.09 -11.47 -4.38
N THR A 93 -10.68 -10.24 -4.70
CA THR A 93 -10.15 -9.87 -6.02
C THR A 93 -8.63 -10.04 -6.08
N ALA A 94 -8.10 -10.16 -7.31
CA ALA A 94 -6.67 -10.08 -7.54
C ALA A 94 -6.13 -8.73 -7.05
N MET A 95 -4.94 -8.75 -6.45
CA MET A 95 -4.24 -7.57 -5.96
C MET A 95 -3.07 -7.27 -6.89
N THR A 96 -2.70 -6.00 -7.01
CA THR A 96 -1.47 -5.57 -7.66
C THR A 96 -0.46 -5.18 -6.59
N SER A 97 0.76 -5.69 -6.71
CA SER A 97 1.85 -5.45 -5.75
C SER A 97 3.05 -4.79 -6.44
N VAL A 98 3.69 -3.84 -5.76
CA VAL A 98 5.00 -3.29 -6.12
C VAL A 98 5.96 -3.39 -4.94
N VAL A 99 7.26 -3.47 -5.22
CA VAL A 99 8.29 -3.75 -4.21
C VAL A 99 9.50 -2.82 -4.35
N TRP A 100 10.02 -2.38 -3.21
CA TRP A 100 11.30 -1.68 -3.08
C TRP A 100 12.25 -2.50 -2.21
N GLU A 101 13.43 -2.79 -2.74
CA GLU A 101 14.53 -3.50 -2.06
C GLU A 101 15.88 -3.03 -2.63
N GLY A 102 16.98 -3.41 -1.96
CA GLY A 102 18.33 -3.07 -2.41
C GLY A 102 18.63 -1.57 -2.35
N ASP A 103 19.43 -1.07 -3.30
CA ASP A 103 19.97 0.30 -3.28
C ASP A 103 18.91 1.41 -3.40
N GLY A 104 17.71 1.07 -3.87
CA GLY A 104 16.56 1.99 -3.93
C GLY A 104 15.77 2.10 -2.63
N TYR A 105 16.13 1.31 -1.61
CA TYR A 105 15.36 1.20 -0.37
C TYR A 105 16.09 1.82 0.84
N ASP A 106 15.51 2.89 1.37
CA ASP A 106 15.89 3.47 2.66
C ASP A 106 14.69 3.36 3.62
N ARG A 107 14.81 2.42 4.57
CA ARG A 107 13.76 2.17 5.57
C ARG A 107 13.30 3.43 6.29
N LYS A 108 14.23 4.29 6.71
CA LYS A 108 13.88 5.47 7.51
C LYS A 108 13.04 6.43 6.66
N ARG A 109 13.49 6.71 5.44
CA ARG A 109 12.78 7.55 4.48
C ARG A 109 11.40 6.98 4.14
N PHE A 110 11.30 5.67 3.98
CA PHE A 110 10.02 5.00 3.72
C PHE A 110 9.04 5.13 4.88
N LEU A 111 9.50 4.93 6.13
CA LEU A 111 8.67 5.10 7.31
C LEU A 111 8.17 6.54 7.48
N GLU A 112 9.04 7.53 7.25
CA GLU A 112 8.68 8.95 7.33
C GLU A 112 7.58 9.29 6.30
N LYS A 113 7.78 8.91 5.04
CA LYS A 113 6.79 9.14 3.97
C LYS A 113 5.49 8.39 4.20
N ALA A 114 5.55 7.12 4.63
CA ALA A 114 4.35 6.32 4.87
C ALA A 114 3.46 6.95 5.94
N ARG A 115 4.07 7.47 7.02
CA ARG A 115 3.34 8.18 8.09
C ARG A 115 2.80 9.54 7.69
N GLU A 116 3.32 10.14 6.63
CA GLU A 116 2.80 11.38 6.06
C GLU A 116 1.63 11.07 5.11
N VAL A 117 1.85 10.19 4.14
CA VAL A 117 0.89 9.90 3.07
C VAL A 117 -0.31 9.09 3.55
N PHE A 118 -0.10 8.09 4.41
CA PHE A 118 -1.16 7.20 4.87
C PHE A 118 -1.80 7.65 6.19
N ARG A 119 -1.59 8.89 6.59
CA ARG A 119 -2.28 9.50 7.72
C ARG A 119 -3.70 9.93 7.29
N PRO A 120 -4.76 9.50 7.99
CA PRO A 120 -6.10 10.00 7.70
C PRO A 120 -6.19 11.52 7.88
N GLU A 121 -6.88 12.19 6.95
CA GLU A 121 -7.24 13.60 7.14
C GLU A 121 -8.29 13.71 8.26
N SER A 122 -8.06 14.62 9.21
CA SER A 122 -8.95 14.89 10.36
C SER A 122 -10.14 15.76 9.99
#